data_AF-A0A1F8NUX5-F1
#
_entry.id   AF-A0A1F8NUX5-F1
#
_cell.length_a   1.000
_cell.length_b   1.000
_cell.length_c   1.000
_cell.angle_alpha   90.00
_cell.angle_beta   90.00
_cell.angle_gamma   90.00
#
_symmetry.space_group_name_H-M   'P 1'
#
loop_
_entity.id
_entity.type
_entity.pdbx_description
1 polymer ?
#
loop_
_entity_poly.entity_id
_entity_poly.type
_entity_poly.pdbx_seq_one_letter_code
_entity_poly.pdbx_strand_id
1 'polypeptide(L)'
;MVQIGENYWLRVPIGKMHNDRYIPLHPEVKQLLDDWIGQHLPIKPFDFLFTGHGYRYHRGKVVQAVARIAKEAGIKEHVPPHRLRHTLATLAVNRGMPLESIAALLGHRSLSMTMVYARIGNRVVQQEYSQVSQHLEEICGRVDLTDNKPVNAGLVEGTQMRKLRQDHWRLLGNGYCARPADVPCEYETICESCPCFSTTVEFLPILNKQKEDAESNGQILRAKVFDRLIRSLEETPSKANVVPS
;
A
#
# COMPACT_ATOMS: atom_id res chain seq x y z
N MET A 1 -6.01 -35.25 -7.90
CA MET A 1 -5.39 -33.96 -8.29
C MET A 1 -5.36 -33.91 -9.81
N VAL A 2 -5.41 -32.73 -10.42
CA VAL A 2 -5.41 -32.58 -11.88
C VAL A 2 -4.20 -31.75 -12.27
N GLN A 3 -3.42 -32.22 -13.23
CA GLN A 3 -2.35 -31.44 -13.83
C GLN A 3 -2.92 -30.73 -15.05
N ILE A 4 -2.82 -29.40 -15.08
CA ILE A 4 -3.26 -28.56 -16.21
C ILE A 4 -2.06 -27.73 -16.63
N GLY A 5 -1.43 -28.13 -17.74
CA GLY A 5 -0.13 -27.60 -18.16
C GLY A 5 0.98 -28.00 -17.19
N GLU A 6 1.79 -27.03 -16.76
CA GLU A 6 2.88 -27.23 -15.79
C GLU A 6 2.40 -27.13 -14.32
N ASN A 7 1.16 -26.72 -14.09
CA ASN A 7 0.64 -26.44 -12.75
C ASN A 7 -0.25 -27.56 -12.23
N TYR A 8 -0.16 -27.80 -10.91
CA TYR A 8 -1.00 -28.76 -10.20
C TYR A 8 -2.24 -28.09 -9.61
N TRP A 9 -3.38 -28.76 -9.72
CA TRP A 9 -4.66 -28.25 -9.24
C TRP A 9 -5.36 -29.25 -8.33
N LEU A 10 -5.91 -28.75 -7.23
CA LEU A 10 -6.79 -29.48 -6.35
C LEU A 10 -8.25 -29.18 -6.73
N ARG A 11 -8.94 -30.20 -7.24
CA ARG A 11 -10.39 -30.16 -7.38
C ARG A 11 -11.01 -30.30 -6.00
N VAL A 12 -11.80 -29.32 -5.59
CA VAL A 12 -12.62 -29.39 -4.38
C VAL A 12 -14.07 -29.64 -4.81
N PRO A 13 -14.55 -30.90 -4.74
CA PRO A 13 -15.90 -31.23 -5.16
C PRO A 13 -16.95 -30.63 -4.22
N ILE A 14 -18.12 -30.35 -4.77
CA ILE A 14 -19.25 -29.77 -4.05
C ILE A 14 -19.70 -30.64 -2.86
N GLY A 15 -19.91 -30.01 -1.71
CA GLY A 15 -20.98 -30.39 -0.78
C GLY A 15 -21.99 -29.23 -0.67
N LYS A 16 -23.30 -29.51 -0.57
CA LYS A 16 -24.52 -28.64 -0.38
C LYS A 16 -24.61 -27.25 -1.06
N MET A 17 -23.55 -26.74 -1.69
CA MET A 17 -23.40 -25.36 -2.18
C MET A 17 -23.12 -25.23 -3.69
N HIS A 18 -23.33 -26.28 -4.48
CA HIS A 18 -23.47 -26.24 -5.95
C HIS A 18 -22.35 -25.61 -6.82
N ASN A 19 -21.17 -25.25 -6.29
CA ASN A 19 -20.03 -24.81 -7.11
C ASN A 19 -18.77 -25.68 -6.91
N ASP A 20 -18.39 -26.44 -7.95
CA ASP A 20 -17.10 -27.15 -8.04
C ASP A 20 -16.00 -26.12 -8.30
N ARG A 21 -14.84 -26.25 -7.64
CA ARG A 21 -13.73 -25.31 -7.84
C ARG A 21 -12.39 -26.01 -7.92
N TYR A 22 -11.47 -25.39 -8.65
CA TYR A 22 -10.08 -25.79 -8.78
C TYR A 22 -9.19 -24.78 -8.06
N ILE A 23 -8.36 -25.28 -7.15
CA ILE A 23 -7.41 -24.48 -6.38
C ILE A 23 -6.01 -24.80 -6.89
N PRO A 24 -5.22 -23.83 -7.39
CA PRO A 24 -3.84 -24.08 -7.78
C PRO A 24 -3.03 -24.47 -6.54
N LEU A 25 -2.19 -25.50 -6.69
CA LEU A 25 -1.31 -25.99 -5.64
C LEU A 25 0.12 -25.51 -5.89
N HIS A 26 0.75 -25.01 -4.83
CA HIS A 26 2.20 -24.81 -4.83
C HIS A 26 2.90 -26.17 -4.98
N PRO A 27 4.00 -26.28 -5.74
CA PRO A 27 4.70 -27.55 -5.95
C PRO A 27 5.08 -28.28 -4.66
N GLU A 28 5.51 -27.52 -3.64
CA GLU A 28 5.83 -28.06 -2.31
C GLU A 28 4.60 -28.67 -1.61
N VAL A 29 3.44 -28.03 -1.72
CA VAL A 29 2.18 -28.56 -1.15
C VAL A 29 1.80 -29.85 -1.86
N LYS A 30 1.99 -29.91 -3.19
CA LYS A 30 1.74 -31.14 -3.95
C LYS A 30 2.66 -32.27 -3.47
N GLN A 31 3.95 -31.99 -3.27
CA GLN A 31 4.89 -33.00 -2.78
C GLN A 31 4.49 -33.52 -1.39
N LEU A 32 4.13 -32.63 -0.46
CA LEU A 32 3.64 -33.03 0.86
C LEU A 32 2.36 -33.88 0.79
N LEU A 33 1.47 -33.59 -0.17
CA LEU A 33 0.27 -34.39 -0.38
C LEU A 33 0.59 -35.76 -0.97
N ASP A 34 1.53 -35.86 -1.90
CA ASP A 34 1.97 -37.14 -2.46
C ASP A 34 2.62 -38.02 -1.39
N ASP A 35 3.50 -37.45 -0.57
CA ASP A 35 4.14 -38.15 0.55
C ASP A 35 3.09 -38.65 1.56
N TRP A 36 2.10 -37.79 1.87
CA TRP A 36 0.98 -38.17 2.72
C TRP A 36 0.20 -39.35 2.15
N ILE A 37 -0.16 -39.30 0.85
CA ILE A 37 -0.91 -40.37 0.17
C ILE A 37 -0.10 -41.67 0.17
N GLY A 38 1.21 -41.60 -0.10
CA GLY A 38 2.10 -42.77 -0.11
C GLY A 38 2.19 -43.46 1.25
N GLN A 39 2.20 -42.68 2.34
CA GLN A 39 2.23 -43.21 3.71
C GLN A 39 0.85 -43.66 4.23
N HIS A 40 -0.22 -43.10 3.69
CA HIS A 40 -1.61 -43.31 4.16
C HIS A 40 -2.49 -43.84 3.03
N LEU A 41 -2.01 -44.89 2.35
CA LEU A 41 -2.77 -45.59 1.31
C LEU A 41 -4.13 -46.03 1.85
N PRO A 42 -5.24 -45.59 1.22
CA PRO A 42 -6.56 -45.86 1.75
C PRO A 42 -6.90 -47.35 1.62
N ILE A 43 -7.37 -47.95 2.73
CA ILE A 43 -7.69 -49.38 2.83
C ILE A 43 -8.93 -49.77 1.98
N LYS A 44 -9.72 -48.78 1.53
CA LYS A 44 -10.83 -48.92 0.56
C LYS A 44 -10.82 -47.71 -0.39
N PRO A 45 -11.40 -47.80 -1.60
CA PRO A 45 -11.60 -46.64 -2.45
C PRO A 45 -12.55 -45.65 -1.76
N PHE A 46 -12.00 -44.71 -1.02
CA PHE A 46 -12.75 -43.64 -0.35
C PHE A 46 -12.60 -42.35 -1.14
N ASP A 47 -13.68 -41.58 -1.22
CA ASP A 47 -13.74 -40.26 -1.88
C ASP A 47 -12.94 -39.15 -1.15
N PHE A 48 -12.22 -39.47 -0.08
CA PHE A 48 -11.61 -38.48 0.82
C PHE A 48 -10.09 -38.64 0.97
N LEU A 49 -9.38 -37.53 0.82
CA LEU A 49 -7.91 -37.45 0.90
C LEU A 49 -7.36 -37.66 2.32
N PHE A 50 -8.07 -37.15 3.34
CA PHE A 50 -7.62 -37.21 4.74
C PHE A 50 -8.49 -38.21 5.51
N THR A 51 -7.91 -39.38 5.80
CA THR A 51 -8.55 -40.46 6.55
C THR A 51 -7.66 -40.96 7.68
N GLY A 52 -8.26 -41.59 8.70
CA GLY A 52 -7.54 -42.38 9.68
C GLY A 52 -8.39 -43.56 10.12
N HIS A 53 -7.75 -44.73 10.27
CA HIS A 53 -8.42 -46.01 10.53
C HIS A 53 -9.60 -46.29 9.57
N GLY A 54 -9.49 -45.86 8.30
CA GLY A 54 -10.53 -46.05 7.29
C GLY A 54 -11.71 -45.08 7.36
N TYR A 55 -11.68 -44.06 8.23
CA TYR A 55 -12.74 -43.04 8.34
C TYR A 55 -12.24 -41.65 7.96
N ARG A 56 -13.11 -40.84 7.38
CA ARG A 56 -12.84 -39.42 7.09
C ARG A 56 -12.50 -38.66 8.36
N TYR A 57 -11.46 -37.83 8.32
CA TYR A 57 -11.19 -36.89 9.41
C TYR A 57 -12.33 -35.90 9.60
N HIS A 58 -12.84 -35.85 10.83
CA HIS A 58 -13.82 -34.86 11.25
C HIS A 58 -13.19 -33.47 11.32
N ARG A 59 -14.00 -32.41 11.18
CA ARG A 59 -13.55 -31.02 11.29
C ARG A 59 -12.74 -30.75 12.57
N GLY A 60 -13.12 -31.40 13.67
CA GLY A 60 -12.43 -31.29 14.97
C GLY A 60 -10.96 -31.71 14.92
N LYS A 61 -10.62 -32.76 14.15
CA LYS A 61 -9.22 -33.21 13.97
C LYS A 61 -8.36 -32.12 13.32
N VAL A 62 -8.90 -31.42 12.32
CA VAL A 62 -8.19 -30.31 11.66
C VAL A 62 -7.98 -29.16 12.64
N VAL A 63 -8.99 -28.80 13.44
CA VAL A 63 -8.86 -27.75 14.47
C VAL A 63 -7.78 -28.12 15.50
N GLN A 64 -7.78 -29.37 15.97
CA GLN A 64 -6.77 -29.86 16.92
C GLN A 64 -5.36 -29.86 16.31
N ALA A 65 -5.22 -30.29 15.05
CA ALA A 65 -3.94 -30.27 14.35
C ALA A 65 -3.39 -28.84 14.23
N VAL A 66 -4.21 -27.88 13.81
CA VAL A 66 -3.82 -26.47 13.71
C VAL A 66 -3.45 -25.90 15.09
N ALA A 67 -4.23 -26.20 16.13
CA ALA A 67 -3.93 -25.74 17.49
C ALA A 67 -2.61 -26.31 18.03
N ARG A 68 -2.33 -27.59 17.75
CA ARG A 68 -1.06 -28.25 18.11
C ARG A 68 0.13 -27.56 17.42
N ILE A 69 0.05 -27.36 16.10
CA ILE A 69 1.10 -26.69 15.33
C ILE A 69 1.31 -25.25 15.82
N ALA A 70 0.24 -24.51 16.12
CA ALA A 70 0.33 -23.16 16.66
C ALA A 70 1.07 -23.13 18.01
N LYS A 71 0.81 -24.10 18.88
CA LYS A 71 1.50 -24.25 20.17
C LYS A 71 2.98 -24.59 19.99
N GLU A 72 3.30 -25.52 19.08
CA GLU A 72 4.68 -25.89 18.73
C GLU A 72 5.46 -24.70 18.15
N ALA A 73 4.79 -23.83 17.39
CA ALA A 73 5.35 -22.58 16.85
C ALA A 73 5.45 -21.43 17.88
N GLY A 74 5.06 -21.65 19.15
CA GLY A 74 5.13 -20.63 20.21
C GLY A 74 4.04 -19.56 20.13
N ILE A 75 2.98 -19.76 19.34
CA ILE A 75 1.86 -18.81 19.23
C ILE A 75 0.97 -18.98 20.47
N LYS A 76 0.94 -17.95 21.31
CA LYS A 76 0.20 -17.95 22.58
C LYS A 76 -1.33 -17.87 22.39
N GLU A 77 -1.79 -17.32 21.27
CA GLU A 77 -3.21 -17.17 20.97
C GLU A 77 -3.81 -18.44 20.35
N HIS A 78 -5.13 -18.62 20.55
CA HIS A 78 -5.87 -19.66 19.84
C HIS A 78 -5.98 -19.34 18.34
N VAL A 79 -5.47 -20.23 17.48
CA VAL A 79 -5.52 -20.11 16.02
C VAL A 79 -6.52 -21.11 15.43
N PRO A 80 -7.76 -20.70 15.12
CA PRO A 80 -8.70 -21.56 14.41
C PRO A 80 -8.38 -21.61 12.90
N PRO A 81 -8.77 -22.68 12.18
CA PRO A 81 -8.44 -22.84 10.75
C PRO A 81 -8.90 -21.69 9.84
N HIS A 82 -10.00 -20.99 10.18
CA HIS A 82 -10.46 -19.86 9.39
C HIS A 82 -9.48 -18.67 9.46
N ARG A 83 -8.68 -18.51 10.53
CA ARG A 83 -7.63 -17.48 10.59
C ARG A 83 -6.58 -17.69 9.51
N LEU A 84 -6.18 -18.94 9.24
CA LEU A 84 -5.24 -19.24 8.15
C LEU A 84 -5.77 -18.79 6.79
N ARG A 85 -7.07 -19.01 6.54
CA ARG A 85 -7.76 -18.53 5.34
C ARG A 85 -7.76 -16.99 5.27
N HIS A 86 -8.01 -16.32 6.39
CA HIS A 86 -7.95 -14.85 6.44
C HIS A 86 -6.54 -14.35 6.13
N THR A 87 -5.50 -14.95 6.73
CA THR A 87 -4.10 -14.58 6.48
C THR A 87 -3.74 -14.73 5.02
N LEU A 88 -4.07 -15.87 4.39
CA LEU A 88 -3.82 -16.09 2.96
C LEU A 88 -4.50 -15.01 2.09
N ALA A 89 -5.77 -14.71 2.38
CA ALA A 89 -6.54 -13.74 1.61
C ALA A 89 -5.97 -12.33 1.74
N THR A 90 -5.63 -11.89 2.96
CA THR A 90 -4.99 -10.58 3.20
C THR A 90 -3.63 -10.50 2.51
N LEU A 91 -2.80 -11.55 2.60
CA LEU A 91 -1.49 -11.58 1.92
C LEU A 91 -1.63 -11.52 0.40
N ALA A 92 -2.66 -12.14 -0.17
CA ALA A 92 -2.94 -12.08 -1.60
C ALA A 92 -3.40 -10.68 -2.03
N VAL A 93 -4.30 -10.03 -1.27
CA VAL A 93 -4.69 -8.63 -1.52
C VAL A 93 -3.48 -7.71 -1.47
N ASN A 94 -2.65 -7.83 -0.44
CA ASN A 94 -1.48 -6.95 -0.26
C ASN A 94 -0.44 -7.13 -1.37
N ARG A 95 -0.41 -8.30 -2.03
CA ARG A 95 0.45 -8.57 -3.19
C ARG A 95 -0.21 -8.23 -4.53
N GLY A 96 -1.36 -7.55 -4.51
CA GLY A 96 -2.04 -7.07 -5.72
C GLY A 96 -2.89 -8.11 -6.44
N MET A 97 -3.24 -9.23 -5.80
CA MET A 97 -4.15 -10.20 -6.41
C MET A 97 -5.57 -9.60 -6.52
N PRO A 98 -6.22 -9.65 -7.71
CA PRO A 98 -7.57 -9.13 -7.88
C PRO A 98 -8.58 -9.79 -6.94
N LEU A 99 -9.56 -9.02 -6.46
CA LEU A 99 -10.56 -9.50 -5.49
C LEU A 99 -11.44 -10.60 -6.08
N GLU A 100 -11.69 -10.57 -7.39
CA GLU A 100 -12.40 -11.58 -8.15
C GLU A 100 -11.65 -12.91 -8.12
N SER A 101 -10.33 -12.88 -8.34
CA SER A 101 -9.47 -14.05 -8.29
C SER A 101 -9.41 -14.64 -6.88
N ILE A 102 -9.33 -13.79 -5.85
CA ILE A 102 -9.37 -14.22 -4.45
C ILE A 102 -10.74 -14.82 -4.11
N ALA A 103 -11.84 -14.20 -4.56
CA ALA A 103 -13.19 -14.71 -4.35
C ALA A 103 -13.37 -16.10 -4.97
N ALA A 104 -12.88 -16.31 -6.18
CA ALA A 104 -12.90 -17.60 -6.87
C ALA A 104 -12.06 -18.65 -6.12
N LEU A 105 -10.83 -18.30 -5.73
CA LEU A 105 -9.92 -19.17 -4.96
C LEU A 105 -10.56 -19.65 -3.65
N LEU A 106 -11.22 -18.72 -2.95
CA LEU A 106 -11.85 -18.98 -1.67
C LEU A 106 -13.24 -19.64 -1.82
N GLY A 107 -13.85 -19.61 -3.00
CA GLY A 107 -15.21 -20.10 -3.26
C GLY A 107 -16.28 -19.21 -2.64
N HIS A 108 -16.07 -17.89 -2.63
CA HIS A 108 -17.07 -16.93 -2.19
C HIS A 108 -18.16 -16.75 -3.24
N ARG A 109 -19.43 -16.71 -2.80
CA ARG A 109 -20.59 -16.52 -3.67
C ARG A 109 -20.84 -15.06 -4.05
N SER A 110 -20.27 -14.14 -3.29
CA SER A 110 -20.39 -12.70 -3.52
C SER A 110 -19.06 -12.03 -3.18
N LEU A 111 -18.72 -10.99 -3.96
CA LEU A 111 -17.56 -10.15 -3.72
C LEU A 111 -17.62 -9.46 -2.36
N SER A 112 -18.83 -9.23 -1.80
CA SER A 112 -19.00 -8.63 -0.47
C SER A 112 -18.27 -9.42 0.63
N MET A 113 -18.19 -10.76 0.50
CA MET A 113 -17.45 -11.62 1.43
C MET A 113 -15.93 -11.43 1.34
N THR A 114 -15.43 -11.01 0.17
CA THR A 114 -14.00 -10.77 -0.09
C THR A 114 -13.59 -9.33 0.23
N MET A 115 -14.53 -8.37 0.17
CA MET A 115 -14.27 -6.94 0.45
C MET A 115 -13.69 -6.66 1.84
N VAL A 116 -13.92 -7.54 2.82
CA VAL A 116 -13.32 -7.42 4.15
C VAL A 116 -11.78 -7.42 4.08
N TYR A 117 -11.19 -8.13 3.12
CA TYR A 117 -9.73 -8.19 2.94
C TYR A 117 -9.17 -6.93 2.27
N ALA A 118 -9.92 -6.34 1.34
CA ALA A 118 -9.55 -5.09 0.67
C ALA A 118 -9.36 -3.95 1.68
N ARG A 119 -10.24 -3.85 2.68
CA ARG A 119 -10.14 -2.82 3.74
C ARG A 119 -8.87 -2.96 4.58
N ILE A 120 -8.43 -4.20 4.82
CA ILE A 120 -7.21 -4.48 5.59
C ILE A 120 -5.98 -4.11 4.75
N GLY A 121 -5.96 -4.47 3.47
CA GLY A 121 -4.90 -4.06 2.55
C GLY A 121 -4.79 -2.54 2.43
N ASN A 122 -5.91 -1.84 2.27
CA ASN A 122 -5.94 -0.38 2.25
C ASN A 122 -5.36 0.25 3.52
N ARG A 123 -5.58 -0.36 4.70
CA ARG A 123 -5.01 0.14 5.96
C ARG A 123 -3.49 -0.04 6.01
N VAL A 124 -2.97 -1.17 5.53
CA VAL A 124 -1.52 -1.43 5.47
C VAL A 124 -0.87 -0.46 4.48
N VAL A 125 -1.44 -0.32 3.29
CA VAL A 125 -0.98 0.63 2.26
C VAL A 125 -1.02 2.06 2.81
N GLN A 126 -2.09 2.45 3.50
CA GLN A 126 -2.18 3.76 4.14
C GLN A 126 -1.10 3.95 5.20
N GLN A 127 -0.83 2.95 6.04
CA GLN A 127 0.20 3.02 7.08
C GLN A 127 1.60 3.15 6.48
N GLU A 128 1.92 2.34 5.47
CA GLU A 128 3.20 2.41 4.77
C GLU A 128 3.36 3.75 4.05
N TYR A 129 2.33 4.22 3.36
CA TYR A 129 2.32 5.54 2.73
C TYR A 129 2.51 6.67 3.75
N SER A 130 1.83 6.62 4.90
CA SER A 130 1.98 7.60 5.97
C SER A 130 3.39 7.61 6.56
N GLN A 131 4.03 6.44 6.72
CA GLN A 131 5.42 6.35 7.20
C GLN A 131 6.40 6.97 6.21
N VAL A 132 6.23 6.68 4.92
CA VAL A 132 7.04 7.31 3.86
C VAL A 132 6.81 8.82 3.83
N SER A 133 5.56 9.25 3.97
CA SER A 133 5.20 10.68 3.97
C SER A 133 5.81 11.40 5.16
N GLN A 134 5.74 10.83 6.37
CA GLN A 134 6.38 11.37 7.57
C GLN A 134 7.90 11.42 7.45
N HIS A 135 8.51 10.37 6.91
CA HIS A 135 9.95 10.34 6.69
C HIS A 135 10.39 11.40 5.67
N LEU A 136 9.60 11.61 4.61
CA LEU A 136 9.82 12.68 3.65
C LEU A 136 9.60 14.06 4.29
N GLU A 137 8.60 14.22 5.16
CA GLU A 137 8.41 15.45 5.95
C GLU A 137 9.58 15.71 6.90
N GLU A 138 10.19 14.69 7.49
CA GLU A 138 11.41 14.82 8.32
C GLU A 138 12.65 15.18 7.50
N ILE A 139 12.81 14.58 6.31
CA ILE A 139 13.92 14.89 5.38
C ILE A 139 13.76 16.30 4.81
N CYS A 140 12.57 16.64 4.32
CA CYS A 140 12.28 17.94 3.71
C CYS A 140 12.09 19.05 4.75
N GLY A 141 11.65 18.71 5.97
CA GLY A 141 11.53 19.63 7.11
C GLY A 141 12.86 19.93 7.81
N ARG A 142 13.93 19.16 7.52
CA ARG A 142 15.32 19.41 7.97
C ARG A 142 16.07 20.47 7.16
N VAL A 143 15.42 21.13 6.20
CA VAL A 143 15.94 22.40 5.67
C VAL A 143 15.61 23.48 6.70
N ASP A 144 16.47 23.59 7.69
CA ASP A 144 16.39 24.65 8.69
C ASP A 144 16.78 25.98 8.03
N LEU A 145 15.78 26.76 7.61
CA LEU A 145 15.94 28.07 6.96
C LEU A 145 16.54 29.13 7.91
N THR A 146 16.94 28.76 9.13
CA THR A 146 17.42 29.68 10.17
C THR A 146 18.92 29.58 10.47
N ASP A 147 19.62 28.56 9.97
CA ASP A 147 21.03 28.33 10.32
C ASP A 147 22.00 29.13 9.43
N ASN A 148 22.21 30.40 9.80
CA ASN A 148 23.36 31.21 9.38
C ASN A 148 24.66 30.68 10.02
N LYS A 149 25.22 29.57 9.51
CA LYS A 149 26.62 29.18 9.83
C LYS A 149 27.51 29.31 8.60
N PRO A 150 28.50 30.23 8.61
CA PRO A 150 29.43 30.34 7.50
C PRO A 150 30.46 29.20 7.60
N VAL A 151 30.51 28.34 6.58
CA VAL A 151 31.63 27.42 6.37
C VAL A 151 32.40 27.93 5.15
N ASN A 152 33.56 28.52 5.42
CA ASN A 152 34.51 28.97 4.40
C ASN A 152 35.15 27.78 3.69
N ALA A 153 35.23 27.84 2.36
CA ALA A 153 36.48 28.13 1.65
C ALA A 153 36.42 27.65 0.19
N GLY A 154 36.79 28.54 -0.73
CA GLY A 154 37.32 28.16 -2.04
C GLY A 154 36.40 28.37 -3.24
N LEU A 155 36.79 29.36 -4.05
CA LEU A 155 36.56 29.54 -5.49
C LEU A 155 35.19 30.08 -5.96
N VAL A 156 35.27 31.36 -6.38
CA VAL A 156 34.52 32.15 -7.36
C VAL A 156 33.13 31.64 -7.77
N GLU A 157 32.14 32.06 -6.99
CA GLU A 157 30.75 32.31 -7.36
C GLU A 157 30.16 33.22 -6.28
N GLY A 158 29.35 34.22 -6.64
CA GLY A 158 28.76 35.12 -5.66
C GLY A 158 27.97 34.35 -4.59
N THR A 159 28.06 34.76 -3.33
CA THR A 159 27.42 34.07 -2.18
C THR A 159 25.92 33.86 -2.38
N GLN A 160 25.23 34.81 -3.01
CA GLN A 160 23.82 34.68 -3.40
C GLN A 160 23.58 33.61 -4.48
N MET A 161 24.40 33.55 -5.53
CA MET A 161 24.28 32.54 -6.60
C MET A 161 24.56 31.13 -6.09
N ARG A 162 25.44 30.99 -5.09
CA ARG A 162 25.77 29.70 -4.45
C ARG A 162 24.66 29.23 -3.51
N LYS A 163 24.03 30.15 -2.77
CA LYS A 163 22.87 29.88 -1.89
C LYS A 163 21.64 29.41 -2.68
N LEU A 164 21.30 30.12 -3.76
CA LEU A 164 20.20 29.77 -4.67
C LEU A 164 20.36 28.37 -5.30
N ARG A 165 21.61 27.93 -5.48
CA ARG A 165 21.93 26.61 -6.04
C ARG A 165 21.91 25.49 -4.98
N GLN A 166 22.23 25.79 -3.72
CA GLN A 166 22.21 24.82 -2.62
C GLN A 166 20.79 24.52 -2.14
N ASP A 167 19.91 25.53 -2.14
CA ASP A 167 18.54 25.37 -1.65
C ASP A 167 17.59 24.74 -2.68
N HIS A 168 18.02 24.59 -3.95
CA HIS A 168 17.25 23.97 -5.04
C HIS A 168 15.83 24.56 -5.26
N TRP A 169 15.64 25.86 -5.02
CA TRP A 169 14.35 26.50 -5.25
C TRP A 169 14.18 26.88 -6.71
N ARG A 170 13.28 26.20 -7.42
CA ARG A 170 12.90 26.56 -8.80
C ARG A 170 11.66 27.43 -8.78
N LEU A 171 11.71 28.58 -9.44
CA LEU A 171 10.56 29.48 -9.59
C LEU A 171 9.47 28.82 -10.47
N LEU A 172 8.23 28.90 -10.02
CA LEU A 172 7.03 28.43 -10.70
C LEU A 172 6.01 29.58 -10.82
N GLY A 173 4.93 29.37 -11.57
CA GLY A 173 3.89 30.39 -11.76
C GLY A 173 3.20 30.85 -10.47
N ASN A 174 3.11 29.97 -9.46
CA ASN A 174 2.36 30.19 -8.22
C ASN A 174 3.21 30.06 -6.94
N GLY A 175 4.53 29.89 -7.07
CA GLY A 175 5.42 29.64 -5.94
C GLY A 175 6.78 29.07 -6.34
N TYR A 176 7.33 28.22 -5.49
CA TYR A 176 8.66 27.63 -5.63
C TYR A 176 8.58 26.10 -5.50
N CYS A 177 9.43 25.40 -6.24
CA CYS A 177 9.69 23.97 -6.07
C CYS A 177 10.95 23.80 -5.23
N ALA A 178 10.83 23.20 -4.05
CA ALA A 178 11.95 22.86 -3.17
C ALA A 178 12.47 21.42 -3.38
N ARG A 179 12.16 20.80 -4.54
CA ARG A 179 12.60 19.45 -4.86
C ARG A 179 14.12 19.42 -5.09
N PRO A 180 14.87 18.51 -4.44
CA PRO A 180 16.31 18.34 -4.69
C PRO A 180 16.62 18.05 -6.17
N ALA A 181 17.77 18.52 -6.68
CA ALA A 181 18.13 18.31 -8.09
C ALA A 181 18.26 16.83 -8.48
N ASP A 182 18.72 15.98 -7.56
CA ASP A 182 19.00 14.57 -7.83
C ASP A 182 17.75 13.68 -7.87
N VAL A 183 16.60 14.21 -7.46
CA VAL A 183 15.32 13.47 -7.46
C VAL A 183 14.55 13.81 -8.73
N PRO A 184 14.23 12.86 -9.64
CA PRO A 184 13.46 13.16 -10.84
C PRO A 184 12.04 13.66 -10.53
N CYS A 185 11.48 14.49 -11.41
CA CYS A 185 10.09 14.97 -11.27
C CYS A 185 9.14 14.02 -11.99
N GLU A 186 8.16 13.46 -11.27
CA GLU A 186 7.09 12.68 -11.89
C GLU A 186 5.85 13.52 -12.22
N TYR A 187 5.72 14.71 -11.62
CA TYR A 187 4.63 15.65 -11.90
C TYR A 187 5.05 16.62 -12.99
N GLU A 188 4.57 16.42 -14.22
CA GLU A 188 4.93 17.30 -15.35
C GLU A 188 4.11 18.60 -15.41
N THR A 189 2.89 18.64 -14.85
CA THR A 189 1.95 19.75 -15.13
C THR A 189 1.17 20.33 -13.94
N ILE A 190 1.19 19.73 -12.75
CA ILE A 190 0.39 20.19 -11.61
C ILE A 190 1.28 20.35 -10.37
N CYS A 191 1.87 21.52 -10.22
CA CYS A 191 2.80 21.81 -9.13
C CYS A 191 2.06 22.16 -7.83
N GLU A 192 0.88 22.78 -7.91
CA GLU A 192 0.11 23.30 -6.77
C GLU A 192 -0.43 22.21 -5.84
N SER A 193 -0.38 20.94 -6.28
CA SER A 193 -0.71 19.76 -5.48
C SER A 193 0.51 18.92 -5.10
N CYS A 194 1.71 19.31 -5.51
CA CYS A 194 2.95 18.56 -5.27
C CYS A 194 3.44 18.79 -3.82
N PRO A 195 3.93 17.75 -3.11
CA PRO A 195 4.50 17.92 -1.77
C PRO A 195 5.74 18.81 -1.70
N CYS A 196 6.49 18.91 -2.81
CA CYS A 196 7.70 19.75 -2.89
C CYS A 196 7.37 21.22 -3.24
N PHE A 197 6.09 21.57 -3.42
CA PHE A 197 5.68 22.93 -3.75
C PHE A 197 5.51 23.76 -2.47
N SER A 198 6.05 24.96 -2.49
CA SER A 198 5.89 25.95 -1.44
C SER A 198 5.55 27.30 -2.06
N THR A 199 4.71 28.08 -1.41
CA THR A 199 4.32 29.42 -1.87
C THR A 199 4.54 30.44 -0.78
N THR A 200 4.63 31.72 -1.15
CA THR A 200 4.89 32.85 -0.26
C THR A 200 3.78 33.89 -0.42
N VAL A 201 3.71 34.86 0.50
CA VAL A 201 2.72 35.95 0.45
C VAL A 201 2.81 36.80 -0.81
N GLU A 202 3.95 36.79 -1.51
CA GLU A 202 4.14 37.47 -2.79
C GLU A 202 3.19 36.95 -3.88
N PHE A 203 2.85 35.65 -3.84
CA PHE A 203 1.95 35.02 -4.80
C PHE A 203 0.48 35.13 -4.40
N LEU A 204 0.17 35.67 -3.22
CA LEU A 204 -1.20 35.79 -2.72
C LEU A 204 -2.16 36.53 -3.70
N PRO A 205 -1.77 37.63 -4.36
CA PRO A 205 -2.63 38.28 -5.35
C PRO A 205 -2.93 37.38 -6.56
N ILE A 206 -1.94 36.62 -7.00
CA ILE A 206 -2.06 35.69 -8.14
C ILE A 206 -2.96 34.51 -7.78
N LEU A 207 -2.78 33.94 -6.59
CA LEU A 207 -3.58 32.82 -6.08
C LEU A 207 -5.05 33.20 -5.92
N ASN A 208 -5.36 34.39 -5.38
CA ASN A 208 -6.72 34.88 -5.29
C ASN A 208 -7.36 35.06 -6.67
N LYS A 209 -6.64 35.67 -7.62
CA LYS A 209 -7.14 35.84 -8.99
C LYS A 209 -7.41 34.50 -9.69
N GLN A 210 -6.56 33.50 -9.48
CA GLN A 210 -6.75 32.17 -10.05
C GLN A 210 -7.87 31.38 -9.37
N LYS A 211 -8.12 31.61 -8.08
CA LYS A 211 -9.29 31.07 -7.37
C LYS A 211 -10.58 31.66 -7.94
N GLU A 212 -10.67 32.97 -8.07
CA GLU A 212 -11.84 33.65 -8.65
C GLU A 212 -12.10 33.23 -10.10
N ASP A 213 -11.05 33.10 -10.92
CA ASP A 213 -11.13 32.52 -12.27
C ASP A 213 -11.68 31.08 -12.23
N ALA A 214 -11.18 30.24 -11.32
CA ALA A 214 -11.68 28.87 -11.20
C ALA A 214 -13.15 28.82 -10.75
N GLU A 215 -13.57 29.68 -9.82
CA GLU A 215 -14.95 29.76 -9.34
C GLU A 215 -15.91 30.27 -10.43
N SER A 216 -15.53 31.34 -11.14
CA SER A 216 -16.33 31.90 -12.24
C SER A 216 -16.52 30.93 -13.40
N ASN A 217 -15.54 30.05 -13.64
CA ASN A 217 -15.61 29.00 -14.66
C ASN A 217 -16.17 27.67 -14.13
N GLY A 218 -16.68 27.61 -12.88
CA GLY A 218 -17.29 26.41 -12.29
C GLY A 218 -16.30 25.26 -12.01
N GLN A 219 -14.99 25.53 -11.95
CA GLN A 219 -13.92 24.55 -11.75
C GLN A 219 -13.69 24.27 -10.25
N ILE A 220 -14.63 23.57 -9.62
CA ILE A 220 -14.68 23.33 -8.17
C ILE A 220 -13.37 22.72 -7.61
N LEU A 221 -12.79 21.74 -8.31
CA LEU A 221 -11.57 21.07 -7.84
C LEU A 221 -10.36 22.01 -7.87
N ARG A 222 -10.25 22.85 -8.91
CA ARG A 222 -9.15 23.81 -9.06
C ARG A 222 -9.27 24.94 -8.04
N ALA A 223 -10.48 25.46 -7.81
CA ALA A 223 -10.75 26.46 -6.77
C ALA A 223 -10.35 25.95 -5.37
N LYS A 224 -10.64 24.68 -5.06
CA LYS A 224 -10.25 24.05 -3.78
C LYS A 224 -8.74 23.96 -3.58
N VAL A 225 -7.96 23.80 -4.65
CA VAL A 225 -6.48 23.78 -4.56
C VAL A 225 -5.98 25.15 -4.14
N PHE A 226 -6.43 26.21 -4.79
CA PHE A 226 -6.03 27.58 -4.44
C PHE A 226 -6.52 28.01 -3.06
N ASP A 227 -7.75 27.64 -2.68
CA ASP A 227 -8.29 27.92 -1.35
C ASP A 227 -7.42 27.32 -0.23
N ARG A 228 -6.92 26.09 -0.43
CA ARG A 228 -6.00 25.45 0.51
C ARG A 228 -4.67 26.21 0.63
N LEU A 229 -4.10 26.62 -0.50
CA LEU A 229 -2.82 27.37 -0.54
C LEU A 229 -2.95 28.72 0.17
N ILE A 230 -4.04 29.45 -0.08
CA ILE A 230 -4.32 30.75 0.56
C ILE A 230 -4.43 30.58 2.07
N ARG A 231 -5.22 29.61 2.56
CA ARG A 231 -5.34 29.33 4.01
C ARG A 231 -4.01 28.98 4.66
N SER A 232 -3.16 28.21 3.98
CA SER A 232 -1.85 27.83 4.52
C SER A 232 -0.92 29.04 4.76
N LEU A 233 -1.08 30.11 3.97
CA LEU A 233 -0.35 31.36 4.14
C LEU A 233 -0.93 32.21 5.28
N GLU A 234 -2.24 32.19 5.49
CA GLU A 234 -2.94 32.91 6.57
C GLU A 234 -2.65 32.31 7.96
N GLU A 235 -2.56 30.98 8.05
CA GLU A 235 -2.33 30.25 9.30
C GLU A 235 -0.86 30.30 9.79
N THR A 236 0.10 30.65 8.92
CA THR A 236 1.54 30.64 9.23
C THR A 236 2.22 31.99 8.91
N PRO A 237 1.86 33.11 9.57
CA PRO A 237 2.40 34.44 9.23
C PRO A 237 3.92 34.59 9.46
N SER A 238 4.57 33.67 10.17
CA SER A 238 6.02 33.68 10.42
C SER A 238 6.86 33.27 9.20
N LYS A 239 6.30 32.49 8.25
CA LYS A 239 6.98 32.16 6.98
C LYS A 239 6.82 33.24 5.90
N ALA A 240 6.04 34.28 6.19
CA ALA A 240 5.61 35.30 5.23
C ALA A 240 6.69 36.30 4.79
N ASN A 241 7.84 36.38 5.47
CA ASN A 241 8.82 37.45 5.23
C ASN A 241 10.20 36.99 4.77
N VAL A 242 10.36 35.75 4.29
CA VAL A 242 11.64 35.31 3.70
C VAL A 242 11.52 35.32 2.18
N VAL A 243 11.56 36.53 1.62
CA VAL A 243 11.94 36.73 0.23
C VAL A 243 13.46 36.57 0.16
N PRO A 244 14.01 35.64 -0.63
CA PRO A 244 15.46 35.59 -0.82
C PRO A 244 15.87 36.84 -1.61
N SER A 245 16.52 37.78 -0.91
CA SER A 245 17.20 38.93 -1.52
C SER A 245 18.46 38.50 -2.26
#